data_AF-A0A6G6YE09-F1
#
_entry.id   AF-A0A6G6YE09-F1
#
_cell.length_a   1.000
_cell.length_b   1.000
_cell.length_c   1.000
_cell.angle_alpha   90.00
_cell.angle_beta   90.00
_cell.angle_gamma   90.00
#
_symmetry.space_group_name_H-M   'P 1'
#
loop_
_entity.id
_entity.type
_entity.pdbx_description
1 polymer ?
#
loop_
_entity_poly.entity_id
_entity_poly.type
_entity_poly.pdbx_seq_one_letter_code
_entity_poly.pdbx_strand_id
1 'polypeptide(L)'
;METNNRLFIKSVLMLSALFFLSCSSSDKNEIEHSKNIVVLVKYKTQPSKEKETLSALSDLIESVKKEPHFVKIKLHIDSKDKSNILLYEEWNDAAYYNSKHLQTSHL
;
A
#
# COMPACT_ATOMS: atom_id res chain seq x y z
N MET A 1 -17.58 67.00 -19.29
CA MET A 1 -16.78 65.87 -19.83
C MET A 1 -16.28 65.06 -18.64
N GLU A 2 -17.16 64.23 -18.06
CA GLU A 2 -16.93 63.48 -16.80
C GLU A 2 -17.21 61.99 -17.02
N THR A 3 -16.37 61.28 -17.77
CA THR A 3 -16.59 59.84 -18.04
C THR A 3 -15.35 58.97 -17.98
N ASN A 4 -14.18 59.50 -17.61
CA ASN A 4 -12.93 58.70 -17.62
C ASN A 4 -12.50 58.15 -16.24
N ASN A 5 -12.96 58.73 -15.13
CA ASN A 5 -12.54 58.26 -13.79
C ASN A 5 -13.32 57.05 -13.27
N ARG A 6 -14.56 56.83 -13.74
CA ARG A 6 -15.38 55.67 -13.30
C ARG A 6 -14.92 54.35 -13.90
N LEU A 7 -14.31 54.37 -15.09
CA LEU A 7 -13.82 53.16 -15.74
C LEU A 7 -12.51 52.66 -15.12
N PHE A 8 -11.60 53.60 -14.79
CA PHE A 8 -10.30 53.29 -14.20
C PHE A 8 -10.41 52.70 -12.78
N ILE A 9 -11.32 53.25 -11.95
CA ILE A 9 -11.56 52.76 -10.58
C ILE A 9 -12.15 51.35 -10.58
N LYS A 10 -13.01 51.01 -11.55
CA LYS A 10 -13.58 49.66 -11.68
C LYS A 10 -12.54 48.62 -12.11
N SER A 11 -11.60 48.99 -12.98
CA SER A 11 -10.51 48.09 -13.40
C SER A 11 -9.48 47.82 -12.29
N VAL A 12 -9.21 48.79 -11.42
CA VAL A 12 -8.29 48.61 -10.27
C VAL A 12 -8.93 47.73 -9.17
N LEU A 13 -10.23 47.89 -8.92
CA LEU A 13 -10.95 47.04 -7.96
C LEU A 13 -11.02 45.57 -8.40
N MET A 14 -11.18 45.31 -9.72
CA MET A 14 -11.24 43.94 -10.24
C MET A 14 -9.91 43.19 -10.19
N LEU A 15 -8.77 43.89 -10.31
CA LEU A 15 -7.43 43.26 -10.22
C LEU A 15 -7.02 42.93 -8.79
N SER A 16 -7.51 43.68 -7.79
CA SER A 16 -7.18 43.45 -6.37
C SER A 16 -7.86 42.22 -5.76
N ALA A 17 -8.99 41.77 -6.34
CA ALA A 17 -9.72 40.58 -5.88
C ALA A 17 -9.02 39.25 -6.23
N LEU A 18 -8.03 39.26 -7.13
CA LEU A 18 -7.30 38.06 -7.55
C LEU A 18 -6.08 37.74 -6.67
N PHE A 19 -5.71 38.60 -5.72
CA PHE A 19 -4.53 38.42 -4.87
C PHE A 19 -4.81 37.77 -3.51
N PHE A 20 -6.07 37.50 -3.15
CA PHE A 20 -6.43 36.90 -1.85
C PHE A 20 -6.78 35.40 -1.91
N LEU A 21 -6.55 34.73 -3.04
CA LEU A 21 -6.84 33.29 -3.22
C LEU A 21 -5.61 32.37 -3.07
N SER A 22 -4.49 32.86 -2.56
CA SER A 22 -3.30 32.03 -2.37
C SER A 22 -2.70 32.17 -0.97
N CYS A 23 -3.49 31.83 0.04
CA CYS A 23 -3.00 31.28 1.31
C CYS A 23 -4.19 30.80 2.14
N SER A 24 -4.61 29.56 1.87
CA SER A 24 -5.36 28.77 2.84
C SER A 24 -4.73 27.38 2.91
N SER A 25 -3.92 27.23 3.95
CA SER A 25 -3.44 26.07 4.67
C SER A 25 -4.03 24.71 4.30
N SER A 26 -3.16 23.71 4.15
CA SER A 26 -3.18 22.34 4.72
C SER A 26 -2.33 21.46 3.79
N ASP A 27 -1.46 20.58 4.22
CA ASP A 27 -1.16 20.09 5.55
C ASP A 27 0.30 19.66 5.53
N LYS A 28 0.85 19.39 6.72
CA LYS A 28 2.21 18.87 6.89
C LYS A 28 2.42 17.71 5.91
N ASN A 29 3.61 17.63 5.31
CA ASN A 29 4.14 16.35 4.83
C ASN A 29 4.32 15.43 6.05
N GLU A 30 3.22 14.96 6.64
CA GLU A 30 3.23 13.64 7.25
C GLU A 30 3.61 12.75 6.09
N ILE A 31 4.81 12.17 6.15
CA ILE A 31 5.10 10.94 5.47
C ILE A 31 3.95 10.04 5.89
N GLU A 32 2.94 9.90 5.02
CA GLU A 32 1.92 8.88 5.17
C GLU A 32 2.73 7.60 5.19
N HIS A 33 3.04 7.10 6.39
CA HIS A 33 3.45 5.73 6.54
C HIS A 33 2.25 4.96 6.02
N SER A 34 2.31 4.57 4.74
CA SER A 34 1.39 3.63 4.15
C SER A 34 1.38 2.46 5.12
N LYS A 35 0.28 2.33 5.87
CA LYS A 35 0.21 1.32 6.91
C LYS A 35 0.41 0.00 6.19
N ASN A 36 1.42 -0.77 6.62
CA ASN A 36 1.63 -2.11 6.09
C ASN A 36 0.29 -2.85 6.07
N ILE A 37 0.02 -3.57 5.00
CA ILE A 37 -1.10 -4.51 4.99
C ILE A 37 -0.65 -5.83 5.61
N VAL A 38 -1.60 -6.49 6.24
CA VAL A 38 -1.44 -7.86 6.74
C VAL A 38 -2.32 -8.77 5.90
N VAL A 39 -1.73 -9.85 5.38
CA VAL A 39 -2.47 -10.88 4.65
C VAL A 39 -2.33 -12.21 5.37
N LEU A 40 -3.45 -12.91 5.52
CA LEU A 40 -3.53 -14.20 6.19
C LEU A 40 -3.86 -15.28 5.15
N VAL A 41 -2.87 -16.07 4.78
CA VAL A 41 -3.06 -17.16 3.82
C VAL A 41 -3.16 -18.47 4.58
N LYS A 42 -4.32 -19.12 4.48
CA LYS A 42 -4.60 -20.39 5.16
C LYS A 42 -4.50 -21.53 4.16
N TYR A 43 -3.65 -22.50 4.48
CA TYR A 43 -3.52 -23.74 3.72
C TYR A 43 -4.00 -24.92 4.56
N LYS A 44 -4.62 -25.89 3.86
CA LYS A 44 -4.85 -27.24 4.34
C LYS A 44 -4.06 -28.19 3.47
N THR A 45 -3.12 -28.92 4.02
CA THR A 45 -2.33 -29.88 3.23
C THR A 45 -3.21 -31.05 2.79
N GLN A 46 -2.84 -31.69 1.68
CA GLN A 46 -3.38 -33.00 1.37
C GLN A 46 -2.95 -34.02 2.44
N PRO A 47 -3.72 -35.11 2.65
CA PRO A 47 -3.34 -36.14 3.61
C PRO A 47 -1.93 -36.66 3.38
N SER A 48 -1.13 -36.74 4.45
CA SER A 48 0.25 -37.26 4.42
C SER A 48 1.24 -36.42 3.60
N LYS A 49 0.89 -35.19 3.22
CA LYS A 49 1.75 -34.26 2.46
C LYS A 49 2.31 -33.12 3.31
N GLU A 50 2.13 -33.15 4.62
CA GLU A 50 2.51 -32.07 5.54
C GLU A 50 3.99 -31.70 5.39
N LYS A 51 4.89 -32.70 5.43
CA LYS A 51 6.34 -32.47 5.32
C LYS A 51 6.74 -31.87 3.97
N GLU A 52 6.15 -32.37 2.89
CA GLU A 52 6.42 -31.89 1.53
C GLU A 52 5.93 -30.45 1.36
N THR A 53 4.72 -30.14 1.81
CA THR A 53 4.17 -28.79 1.78
C THR A 53 5.01 -27.82 2.61
N LEU A 54 5.46 -28.21 3.81
CA LEU A 54 6.31 -27.36 4.65
C LEU A 54 7.66 -27.05 3.99
N SER A 55 8.26 -28.04 3.32
CA SER A 55 9.49 -27.83 2.56
C SER A 55 9.26 -26.84 1.42
N ALA A 56 8.24 -27.10 0.59
CA ALA A 56 7.92 -26.25 -0.56
C ALA A 56 7.57 -24.81 -0.16
N LEU A 57 6.79 -24.63 0.92
CA LEU A 57 6.48 -23.30 1.45
C LEU A 57 7.71 -22.59 2.00
N SER A 58 8.64 -23.31 2.62
CA SER A 58 9.90 -22.72 3.10
C SER A 58 10.74 -22.20 1.92
N ASP A 59 10.86 -22.99 0.85
CA ASP A 59 11.59 -22.60 -0.36
C ASP A 59 10.91 -21.42 -1.09
N LEU A 60 9.57 -21.42 -1.14
CA LEU A 60 8.77 -20.31 -1.67
C LEU A 60 9.05 -19.02 -0.89
N ILE A 61 8.99 -19.08 0.45
CA ILE A 61 9.24 -17.92 1.31
C ILE A 61 10.66 -17.35 1.10
N GLU A 62 11.67 -18.19 0.89
CA GLU A 62 13.02 -17.71 0.57
C GLU A 62 13.11 -16.98 -0.77
N SER A 63 12.22 -17.31 -1.72
CA SER A 63 12.10 -16.58 -2.98
C SER A 63 11.36 -15.26 -2.79
N VAL A 64 10.22 -15.28 -2.08
CA VAL A 64 9.39 -14.11 -1.79
C VAL A 64 10.13 -13.04 -0.98
N LYS A 65 11.03 -13.43 -0.06
CA LYS A 65 11.90 -12.50 0.69
C LYS A 65 12.74 -11.56 -0.18
N LYS A 66 12.96 -11.91 -1.45
CA LYS A 66 13.75 -11.13 -2.40
C LYS A 66 12.91 -10.12 -3.19
N GLU A 67 11.58 -10.19 -3.06
CA GLU A 67 10.67 -9.27 -3.74
C GLU A 67 10.78 -7.84 -3.17
N PRO A 68 10.58 -6.81 -4.00
CA PRO A 68 10.36 -5.47 -3.50
C PRO A 68 9.11 -5.45 -2.61
N HIS A 69 9.05 -4.49 -1.68
CA HIS A 69 7.91 -4.30 -0.77
C HIS A 69 7.67 -5.41 0.27
N PHE A 70 8.46 -6.49 0.23
CA PHE A 70 8.48 -7.51 1.29
C PHE A 70 8.85 -6.88 2.63
N VAL A 71 8.02 -7.11 3.65
CA VAL A 71 8.34 -6.76 5.03
C VAL A 71 8.62 -8.02 5.84
N LYS A 72 7.68 -8.98 5.82
CA LYS A 72 7.78 -10.18 6.64
C LYS A 72 6.81 -11.26 6.17
N ILE A 73 7.25 -12.52 6.25
CA ILE A 73 6.34 -13.67 6.28
C ILE A 73 6.69 -14.53 7.48
N LYS A 74 5.67 -14.92 8.25
CA LYS A 74 5.78 -15.89 9.33
C LYS A 74 4.93 -17.12 9.02
N LEU A 75 5.58 -18.27 8.93
CA LEU A 75 4.93 -19.56 8.78
C LEU A 75 4.51 -20.07 10.17
N HIS A 76 3.22 -20.38 10.30
CA HIS A 76 2.61 -20.98 11.48
C HIS A 76 2.06 -22.35 11.14
N ILE A 77 2.32 -23.33 12.01
CA ILE A 77 1.78 -24.69 11.93
C ILE A 77 0.90 -24.90 13.16
N ASP A 78 -0.31 -25.41 12.97
CA ASP A 78 -1.16 -25.75 14.11
C ASP A 78 -0.56 -26.94 14.89
N SER A 79 -0.38 -26.73 16.19
CA SER A 79 0.15 -27.73 17.13
C SER A 79 -0.71 -28.98 17.26
N LYS A 80 -2.03 -28.89 17.00
CA LYS A 80 -2.98 -29.99 17.15
C LYS A 80 -3.24 -30.73 15.84
N ASP A 81 -3.04 -30.05 14.72
CA ASP A 81 -3.28 -30.59 13.38
C ASP A 81 -2.28 -30.00 12.39
N LYS A 82 -1.20 -30.75 12.14
CA LYS A 82 -0.08 -30.30 11.31
C LYS A 82 -0.44 -30.06 9.84
N SER A 83 -1.63 -30.47 9.41
CA SER A 83 -2.13 -30.17 8.07
C SER A 83 -2.70 -28.74 7.94
N ASN A 84 -2.96 -28.04 9.06
CA ASN A 84 -3.34 -26.63 9.06
C ASN A 84 -2.10 -25.75 9.12
N ILE A 85 -1.92 -24.92 8.09
CA ILE A 85 -0.81 -23.98 7.97
C ILE A 85 -1.38 -22.57 7.76
N LEU A 86 -0.78 -21.58 8.42
CA LEU A 86 -1.09 -20.16 8.23
C LEU A 86 0.19 -19.42 7.87
N LEU A 87 0.18 -18.70 6.75
CA LEU A 87 1.16 -17.65 6.49
C LEU A 87 0.57 -16.33 6.99
N TYR A 88 1.32 -15.67 7.85
CA TYR A 88 1.09 -14.29 8.24
C TYR A 88 2.08 -13.43 7.45
N GLU A 89 1.57 -12.60 6.56
CA GLU A 89 2.37 -11.82 5.63
C GLU A 89 2.18 -10.32 5.87
N GLU A 90 3.27 -9.57 5.92
CA GLU A 90 3.27 -8.11 5.98
C GLU A 90 3.91 -7.55 4.72
N TRP A 91 3.23 -6.56 4.13
CA TRP A 91 3.66 -5.88 2.91
C TRP A 91 3.50 -4.37 3.09
N ASN A 92 4.48 -3.58 2.61
CA ASN A 92 4.40 -2.11 2.73
C ASN A 92 3.62 -1.44 1.59
N ASP A 93 3.20 -2.21 0.58
CA ASP A 93 2.47 -1.75 -0.59
C ASP A 93 1.34 -2.73 -0.96
N ALA A 94 0.09 -2.29 -0.77
CA ALA A 94 -1.09 -3.06 -1.08
C ALA A 94 -1.33 -3.23 -2.59
N ALA A 95 -0.96 -2.26 -3.42
CA ALA A 95 -1.14 -2.33 -4.86
C ALA A 95 -0.16 -3.33 -5.47
N TYR A 96 1.08 -3.37 -4.96
CA TYR A 96 2.06 -4.38 -5.34
C TYR A 96 1.56 -5.80 -5.02
N TYR A 97 1.08 -6.02 -3.79
CA TYR A 97 0.56 -7.32 -3.36
C TYR A 97 -0.60 -7.82 -4.24
N ASN A 98 -1.57 -6.96 -4.56
CA ASN A 98 -2.73 -7.34 -5.37
C ASN A 98 -2.46 -7.41 -6.89
N SER A 99 -1.22 -7.20 -7.34
CA SER A 99 -0.88 -7.21 -8.75
C SER A 99 0.40 -8.00 -9.05
N LYS A 100 1.56 -7.34 -9.00
CA LYS A 100 2.86 -7.89 -9.42
C LYS A 100 3.28 -9.11 -8.61
N HIS A 101 3.01 -9.10 -7.30
CA HIS A 101 3.29 -10.24 -6.44
C HIS A 101 2.64 -11.51 -6.99
N LEU A 102 1.34 -11.48 -7.32
CA LEU A 102 0.59 -12.64 -7.84
C LEU A 102 1.00 -13.10 -9.26
N GLN A 103 1.97 -12.43 -9.89
CA GLN A 103 2.46 -12.74 -11.23
C GLN A 103 3.93 -13.19 -11.24
N THR A 104 4.56 -13.29 -10.08
CA THR A 104 5.95 -13.76 -9.97
C THR A 104 6.06 -15.22 -10.37
N SER A 105 7.19 -15.62 -10.96
CA SER A 105 7.39 -17.01 -11.44
C SER A 105 7.43 -18.09 -10.35
N HIS A 106 7.59 -17.70 -9.08
CA HIS A 106 7.58 -18.62 -7.94
C HIS A 106 6.18 -18.86 -7.36
N LEU A 107 5.16 -18.11 -7.80
CA LEU A 107 3.75 -18.36 -7.52
C LEU A 107 3.07 -19.02 -8.73
#